data_AF-A0A9W9C0A9-F1
#
_entry.id   AF-A0A9W9C0A9-F1
#
_cell.length_a   1.000
_cell.length_b   1.000
_cell.length_c   1.000
_cell.angle_alpha   90.00
_cell.angle_beta   90.00
_cell.angle_gamma   90.00
#
_symmetry.space_group_name_H-M   'P 1'
#
loop_
_entity.id
_entity.type
_entity.pdbx_description
1 polymer ?
#
loop_
_entity_poly.entity_id
_entity_poly.type
_entity_poly.pdbx_seq_one_letter_code
_entity_poly.pdbx_strand_id
1 'polypeptide(L)'
;MFRATSRLLDCRITFFTRSPCGLCDTAKAVVQNVNKTRPLQYKEINVMEQGQEKWKEVYEFDTPVIHIDKASASETTTSSLKLMHRFKEEEVTKMMDEAERS
;
A
#
# COMPACT_ATOMS: atom_id res chain seq x y z
N MET A 1 -13.98 -0.19 -21.86
CA MET A 1 -13.15 -0.46 -20.67
C MET A 1 -12.24 0.74 -20.46
N PHE A 2 -12.51 1.57 -19.45
CA PHE A 2 -11.66 2.72 -19.15
C PHE A 2 -10.38 2.20 -18.48
N ARG A 3 -9.32 1.96 -19.28
CA ARG A 3 -7.97 2.01 -18.74
C ARG A 3 -7.73 3.47 -18.39
N ALA A 4 -8.01 3.85 -17.15
CA ALA A 4 -7.43 5.06 -16.57
C ALA A 4 -5.93 4.96 -16.85
N THR A 5 -5.46 5.78 -17.77
CA THR A 5 -4.06 5.80 -18.17
C THR A 5 -3.25 5.99 -16.91
N SER A 6 -2.33 5.06 -16.61
CA SER A 6 -1.39 5.11 -15.48
C SER A 6 -0.63 6.44 -15.36
N ARG A 7 -0.74 7.34 -16.35
CA ARG A 7 -0.20 8.70 -16.40
C ARG A 7 -0.93 9.72 -15.51
N LEU A 8 -2.10 9.38 -14.93
CA LEU A 8 -2.82 10.25 -13.98
C LEU A 8 -2.66 9.84 -12.52
N LEU A 9 -2.11 8.65 -12.25
CA LEU A 9 -1.87 8.15 -10.91
C LEU A 9 -0.37 8.21 -10.69
N ASP A 10 0.08 9.04 -9.76
CA ASP A 10 1.51 9.27 -9.54
C ASP A 10 2.15 8.22 -8.63
N CYS A 11 1.35 7.59 -7.76
CA CYS A 11 1.79 6.55 -6.82
C CYS A 11 0.97 5.26 -6.92
N ARG A 12 1.61 4.16 -6.46
CA ARG A 12 0.98 2.88 -6.16
C ARG A 12 1.13 2.58 -4.67
N ILE A 13 0.03 2.20 -4.04
CA ILE A 13 0.03 1.67 -2.67
C ILE A 13 -0.28 0.18 -2.70
N THR A 14 0.63 -0.62 -2.16
CA THR A 14 0.42 -2.05 -1.91
C THR A 14 0.15 -2.26 -0.42
N PHE A 15 -1.05 -2.70 -0.08
CA PHE A 15 -1.50 -2.95 1.29
C PHE A 15 -1.38 -4.44 1.63
N PHE A 16 -0.53 -4.73 2.61
CA PHE A 16 -0.34 -6.07 3.14
C PHE A 16 -1.25 -6.31 4.35
N THR A 17 -2.04 -7.38 4.27
CA THR A 17 -3.07 -7.73 5.24
C THR A 17 -2.96 -9.20 5.64
N ARG A 18 -3.71 -9.59 6.66
CA ARG A 18 -3.96 -10.99 7.01
C ARG A 18 -5.34 -11.16 7.60
N SER A 19 -5.82 -12.39 7.70
CA SER A 19 -7.04 -12.72 8.45
C SER A 19 -6.74 -13.75 9.55
N PRO A 20 -7.20 -13.54 10.80
CA PRO A 20 -7.86 -12.33 11.31
C PRO A 20 -6.87 -11.18 11.57
N CYS A 21 -7.31 -9.92 11.40
CA CYS A 21 -6.48 -8.73 11.68
C CYS A 21 -7.31 -7.56 12.21
N GLY A 22 -7.21 -7.27 13.51
CA GLY A 22 -8.00 -6.21 14.16
C GLY A 22 -7.65 -4.78 13.78
N LEU A 23 -6.47 -4.54 13.18
CA LEU A 23 -6.02 -3.20 12.76
C LEU A 23 -6.19 -2.96 11.25
N CYS A 24 -6.42 -4.01 10.46
CA CYS A 24 -6.41 -3.91 9.00
C CYS A 24 -7.59 -3.12 8.46
N ASP A 25 -8.77 -3.18 9.09
CA ASP A 25 -9.96 -2.43 8.65
C ASP A 25 -9.73 -0.92 8.76
N THR A 26 -9.17 -0.46 9.88
CA THR A 26 -8.84 0.96 10.08
C THR A 26 -7.77 1.42 9.09
N ALA A 27 -6.72 0.64 8.91
CA ALA A 27 -5.66 0.94 7.95
C ALA A 27 -6.20 1.01 6.51
N LYS A 28 -7.09 0.10 6.13
CA LYS A 28 -7.78 0.10 4.84
C LYS A 28 -8.60 1.36 4.65
N ALA A 29 -9.37 1.77 5.65
CA ALA A 29 -10.18 2.98 5.61
C ALA A 29 -9.31 4.23 5.36
N VAL A 30 -8.17 4.35 6.05
CA VAL A 30 -7.20 5.45 5.84
C VAL A 30 -6.72 5.50 4.40
N VAL A 31 -6.27 4.38 3.83
CA VAL A 31 -5.79 4.35 2.42
C VAL A 31 -6.91 4.68 1.44
N GLN A 32 -8.13 4.18 1.68
CA GLN A 32 -9.28 4.47 0.82
C GLN A 32 -9.71 5.93 0.90
N ASN A 33 -9.58 6.59 2.05
CA ASN A 33 -9.85 8.02 2.18
C ASN A 33 -8.83 8.86 1.42
N VAL A 34 -7.53 8.52 1.52
CA VAL A 34 -6.48 9.16 0.71
C VAL A 34 -6.75 8.97 -0.78
N ASN A 35 -7.14 7.78 -1.22
CA ASN A 35 -7.45 7.51 -2.62
C ASN A 35 -8.64 8.33 -3.17
N LYS A 36 -9.57 8.78 -2.32
CA LYS A 36 -10.67 9.66 -2.73
C LYS A 36 -10.20 11.08 -3.04
N THR A 37 -9.18 11.57 -2.34
CA THR A 37 -8.66 12.94 -2.49
C THR A 37 -7.49 13.00 -3.47
N ARG A 38 -6.65 11.98 -3.47
CA ARG A 38 -5.49 11.81 -4.35
C ARG A 38 -5.53 10.41 -4.97
N PRO A 39 -6.07 10.27 -6.19
CA PRO A 39 -6.16 8.99 -6.87
C PRO A 39 -4.81 8.30 -6.97
N LEU A 40 -4.76 7.02 -6.62
CA LEU A 40 -3.56 6.19 -6.65
C LEU A 40 -3.88 4.77 -7.14
N GLN A 41 -2.85 4.02 -7.55
CA GLN A 41 -3.03 2.60 -7.82
C GLN A 41 -3.08 1.83 -6.51
N TYR A 42 -4.20 1.19 -6.21
CA TYR A 42 -4.35 0.39 -4.99
C TYR A 42 -4.21 -1.10 -5.29
N LYS A 43 -3.37 -1.79 -4.53
CA LYS A 43 -3.24 -3.24 -4.54
C LYS A 43 -3.32 -3.76 -3.11
N GLU A 44 -4.01 -4.87 -2.90
CA GLU A 44 -4.13 -5.53 -1.60
C GLU A 44 -3.55 -6.94 -1.71
N ILE A 45 -2.76 -7.35 -0.73
CA ILE A 45 -2.14 -8.68 -0.65
C ILE A 45 -2.39 -9.23 0.74
N ASN A 46 -3.14 -10.33 0.80
CA ASN A 46 -3.24 -11.11 2.02
C ASN A 46 -2.00 -12.02 2.13
N VAL A 47 -1.14 -11.75 3.10
CA VAL A 47 0.14 -12.45 3.24
C VAL A 47 -0.01 -13.91 3.64
N MET A 48 -1.21 -14.34 4.03
CA MET A 48 -1.50 -15.73 4.38
C MET A 48 -1.98 -16.56 3.18
N GLU A 49 -2.20 -15.94 2.01
CA GLU A 49 -2.61 -16.65 0.79
C GLU A 49 -1.46 -17.44 0.16
N GLN A 50 -1.82 -18.52 -0.54
CA GLN A 50 -0.87 -19.34 -1.29
C GLN A 50 -0.18 -18.50 -2.38
N GLY A 51 1.13 -18.65 -2.54
CA GLY A 51 1.91 -17.84 -3.49
C GLY A 51 2.38 -16.49 -2.94
N GLN A 52 2.12 -16.19 -1.66
CA GLN A 52 2.61 -15.00 -0.97
C GLN A 52 3.70 -15.33 0.06
N GLU A 53 4.41 -16.46 -0.08
CA GLU A 53 5.41 -16.95 0.88
C GLU A 53 6.48 -15.90 1.18
N LYS A 54 6.92 -15.16 0.14
CA LYS A 54 7.84 -14.03 0.25
C LYS A 54 7.33 -12.95 1.23
N TRP A 55 6.04 -12.62 1.16
CA TRP A 55 5.46 -11.58 2.02
C TRP A 55 5.02 -12.10 3.37
N LYS A 56 4.66 -13.39 3.44
CA LYS A 56 4.39 -14.08 4.69
C LYS A 56 5.61 -14.04 5.59
N GLU A 57 6.77 -14.43 5.09
CA GLU A 57 8.03 -14.44 5.84
C GLU A 57 8.37 -13.06 6.43
N VAL A 58 8.01 -11.98 5.73
CA VAL A 58 8.35 -10.61 6.11
C VAL A 58 7.28 -9.95 6.99
N TYR A 59 5.99 -10.25 6.80
CA TYR A 59 4.88 -9.48 7.37
C TYR A 59 3.83 -10.30 8.12
N GLU A 60 3.98 -11.62 8.27
CA GLU A 60 3.01 -12.48 9.00
C GLU A 60 2.61 -11.89 10.37
N PHE A 61 3.56 -11.31 11.09
CA PHE A 61 3.34 -10.76 12.43
C PHE A 61 3.22 -9.24 12.50
N ASP A 62 3.57 -8.52 11.43
CA ASP A 62 3.68 -7.05 11.42
C ASP A 62 2.57 -6.33 10.63
N THR A 63 1.61 -7.07 10.08
CA THR A 63 0.43 -6.50 9.43
C THR A 63 -0.43 -5.68 10.41
N PRO A 64 -1.02 -4.55 9.98
CA PRO A 64 -1.04 -3.99 8.62
C PRO A 64 0.24 -3.23 8.21
N VAL A 65 0.65 -3.39 6.95
CA VAL A 65 1.77 -2.66 6.34
C VAL A 65 1.34 -2.12 4.98
N ILE A 66 1.71 -0.89 4.65
CA ILE A 66 1.59 -0.37 3.28
C ILE A 66 2.96 -0.07 2.72
N HIS A 67 3.17 -0.40 1.46
CA HIS A 67 4.28 0.11 0.65
C HIS A 67 3.76 1.16 -0.30
N ILE A 68 4.55 2.20 -0.51
CA ILE A 68 4.24 3.34 -1.37
C ILE A 68 5.36 3.44 -2.40
N ASP A 69 5.00 3.17 -3.65
CA ASP A 69 5.90 3.17 -4.80
C ASP A 69 5.47 4.25 -5.80
N LYS A 70 6.39 4.71 -6.66
CA LYS A 70 6.02 5.42 -7.88
C LYS A 70 5.12 4.54 -8.74
N ALA A 71 4.14 5.14 -9.41
CA ALA A 71 3.25 4.40 -10.32
C ALA A 71 4.00 3.73 -11.49
N SER A 72 5.18 4.25 -11.86
CA SER A 72 6.06 3.68 -12.87
C SER A 72 6.90 2.49 -12.39
N ALA A 73 6.95 2.22 -11.07
CA ALA A 73 7.71 1.09 -10.55
C ALA A 73 7.09 -0.23 -11.05
N SER A 74 7.93 -1.17 -11.51
CA SER A 74 7.43 -2.45 -12.04
C SER A 74 6.77 -3.30 -10.95
N GLU A 75 7.36 -3.33 -9.76
CA GLU A 75 6.89 -4.13 -8.63
C GLU A 75 7.18 -3.45 -7.29
N THR A 76 6.51 -3.92 -6.25
CA THR A 76 6.74 -3.50 -4.86
C THR A 76 7.86 -4.35 -4.27
N THR A 77 8.80 -3.71 -3.56
CA THR A 77 9.98 -4.38 -2.98
C THR A 77 10.10 -4.10 -1.48
N THR A 78 10.86 -4.89 -0.74
CA THR A 78 11.06 -4.70 0.71
C THR A 78 11.80 -3.42 1.07
N SER A 79 12.46 -2.79 0.09
CA SER A 79 13.18 -1.51 0.21
C SER A 79 12.30 -0.29 -0.09
N SER A 80 11.07 -0.49 -0.56
CA SER A 80 10.12 0.58 -0.83
C SER A 80 9.75 1.36 0.44
N LEU A 81 9.34 2.61 0.28
CA LEU A 81 8.84 3.42 1.38
C LEU A 81 7.63 2.73 2.01
N LYS A 82 7.62 2.58 3.34
CA LYS A 82 6.59 1.81 4.03
C LYS A 82 6.13 2.45 5.33
N LEU A 83 4.84 2.27 5.62
CA LEU A 83 4.23 2.57 6.91
C LEU A 83 3.66 1.28 7.51
N MET A 84 3.76 1.13 8.83
CA MET A 84 3.45 -0.12 9.53
C MET A 84 2.57 0.16 10.75
N HIS A 85 1.80 -0.84 11.17
CA HIS A 85 0.93 -0.83 12.36
C HIS A 85 -0.21 0.19 12.30
N ARG A 86 0.06 1.45 12.63
CA ARG A 86 -0.94 2.52 12.69
C ARG A 86 -0.36 3.73 11.99
N PHE A 87 -1.12 4.24 11.03
CA PHE A 87 -0.77 5.44 10.27
C PHE A 87 -2.04 6.23 9.96
N LYS A 88 -1.89 7.53 9.79
CA LYS A 88 -2.98 8.45 9.43
C LYS A 88 -2.89 8.90 7.97
N GLU A 89 -3.94 9.55 7.49
CA GLU A 89 -4.05 10.04 6.11
C GLU A 89 -2.93 11.02 5.76
N GLU A 90 -2.48 11.85 6.73
CA GLU A 90 -1.41 12.81 6.51
C GLU A 90 -0.06 12.13 6.33
N GLU A 91 0.19 11.04 7.06
CA GLU A 91 1.44 10.26 6.95
C GLU A 91 1.52 9.53 5.61
N VAL A 92 0.40 8.96 5.16
CA VAL A 92 0.31 8.32 3.83
C VAL A 92 0.58 9.36 2.74
N THR A 93 -0.07 10.52 2.81
CA THR A 93 0.09 11.59 1.81
C THR A 93 1.53 12.11 1.78
N LYS A 94 2.14 12.34 2.94
CA LYS A 94 3.54 12.77 3.04
C LYS A 94 4.49 11.76 2.40
N MET A 95 4.25 10.47 2.62
CA MET A 95 5.08 9.41 2.06
C MET A 95 4.86 9.26 0.55
N MET A 96 3.65 9.52 0.03
CA MET A 96 3.42 9.63 -1.41
C MET A 96 4.22 10.77 -2.04
N ASP A 97 4.30 11.93 -1.39
CA ASP A 97 5.12 13.04 -1.87
C ASP A 97 6.61 12.69 -1.89
N GLU A 98 7.08 11.90 -0.92
CA GLU A 98 8.46 11.42 -0.88
C GLU A 98 8.73 10.42 -2.00
N ALA A 99 7.81 9.48 -2.23
CA ALA A 99 7.89 8.49 -3.30
C ALA A 99 7.96 9.16 -4.68
N GLU A 100 7.24 10.26 -4.92
CA GLU A 100 7.30 10.99 -6.19
C GLU A 100 8.66 11.68 -6.44
N ARG A 101 9.31 12.13 -5.36
CA ARG A 101 10.60 12.83 -5.43
C ARG A 101 11.81 11.92 -5.59
N SER A 102 11.72 10.64 -5.23
CA SER A 102 12.82 9.66 -5.28
C SER A 102 12.95 8.99 -6.65
#